data_AF-A0A3M5KPS7-F1
#
_entry.id   AF-A0A3M5KPS7-F1
#
_cell.length_a   1.000
_cell.length_b   1.000
_cell.length_c   1.000
_cell.angle_alpha   90.00
_cell.angle_beta   90.00
_cell.angle_gamma   90.00
#
_symmetry.space_group_name_H-M   'P 1'
#
loop_
_entity.id
_entity.type
_entity.pdbx_description
1 polymer ?
#
loop_
_entity_poly.entity_id
_entity_poly.type
_entity_poly.pdbx_seq_one_letter_code
_entity_poly.pdbx_strand_id
1 'polypeptide(L)'
;MAHHGVLFLDELPEFDRRVLEVLREPLESGHIVISRARDRVRFPARFQLVAAMNPCPCGYLGEPTGRCRCSTEQVQRYRNKLSGPLLDRIDLHLTVAREATALNPDPTTSENTASAAAVVAEARDRQQRRQGCANAFLDLPGLREYCALSSVDESWLETACERLTLSLRSAHRLLKVARTLADLEQVDAINRSHLAEALQYRPSTN
;
A
#
# COMPACT_ATOMS: atom_id res chain seq x y z
N MET A 1 -20.26 -1.15 5.09
CA MET A 1 -20.72 -1.59 3.75
C MET A 1 -19.63 -2.26 2.91
N ALA A 2 -18.33 -2.00 3.12
CA ALA A 2 -17.24 -2.70 2.39
C ALA A 2 -16.51 -3.80 3.21
N HIS A 3 -17.13 -4.34 4.26
CA HIS A 3 -16.46 -5.36 5.08
C HIS A 3 -16.19 -6.61 4.25
N HIS A 4 -14.94 -7.09 4.27
CA HIS A 4 -14.37 -8.12 3.41
C HIS A 4 -14.40 -7.81 1.90
N GLY A 5 -14.60 -6.55 1.52
CA GLY A 5 -14.57 -6.07 0.15
C GLY A 5 -13.48 -5.03 -0.10
N VAL A 6 -13.62 -4.32 -1.22
CA VAL A 6 -12.75 -3.22 -1.63
C VAL A 6 -13.45 -1.90 -1.38
N LEU A 7 -12.76 -0.95 -0.74
CA LEU A 7 -13.15 0.46 -0.71
C LEU A 7 -12.28 1.19 -1.73
N PHE A 8 -12.88 1.62 -2.83
CA PHE A 8 -12.22 2.42 -3.85
C PHE A 8 -12.49 3.91 -3.63
N LEU A 9 -11.43 4.72 -3.58
CA LEU A 9 -11.51 6.17 -3.48
C LEU A 9 -10.77 6.80 -4.67
N ASP A 10 -11.52 7.26 -5.66
CA ASP A 10 -10.96 8.06 -6.74
C ASP A 10 -10.77 9.51 -6.30
N GLU A 11 -9.72 10.17 -6.78
CA GLU A 11 -9.39 11.54 -6.40
C GLU A 11 -9.25 11.74 -4.88
N LEU A 12 -8.47 10.89 -4.20
CA LEU A 12 -8.33 10.85 -2.74
C LEU A 12 -8.17 12.24 -2.05
N PRO A 13 -7.39 13.21 -2.58
CA PRO A 13 -7.24 14.52 -1.96
C PRO A 13 -8.48 15.43 -2.05
N GLU A 14 -9.50 15.08 -2.83
CA GLU A 14 -10.74 15.85 -2.91
C GLU A 14 -11.75 15.49 -1.81
N PHE A 15 -11.52 14.40 -1.08
CA PHE A 15 -12.30 14.09 0.11
C PHE A 15 -11.96 15.03 1.27
N ASP A 16 -12.99 15.33 2.07
CA ASP A 16 -12.82 16.11 3.30
C ASP A 16 -11.79 15.45 4.23
N ARG A 17 -10.86 16.26 4.75
CA ARG A 17 -9.77 15.79 5.60
C ARG A 17 -10.28 14.99 6.81
N ARG A 18 -11.39 15.40 7.43
CA ARG A 18 -11.96 14.70 8.58
C ARG A 18 -12.43 13.30 8.22
N VAL A 19 -12.97 13.10 7.02
CA VAL A 19 -13.38 11.78 6.52
C VAL A 19 -12.16 10.87 6.34
N LEU A 20 -11.09 11.39 5.74
CA LEU A 20 -9.83 10.67 5.56
C LEU A 20 -9.19 10.27 6.90
N GLU A 21 -9.20 11.17 7.88
CA GLU A 21 -8.65 10.89 9.21
C GLU A 21 -9.41 9.79 9.97
N VAL A 22 -10.72 9.64 9.70
CA VAL A 22 -11.55 8.56 10.28
C VAL A 22 -11.17 7.20 9.71
N LEU A 23 -10.66 7.11 8.47
CA LEU A 23 -10.22 5.84 7.86
C LEU A 23 -9.03 5.20 8.57
N ARG A 24 -8.28 5.96 9.37
CA ARG A 24 -7.08 5.44 10.06
C ARG A 24 -7.37 4.32 11.05
N GLU A 25 -8.51 4.39 11.75
CA GLU A 25 -8.94 3.36 12.72
C GLU A 25 -9.29 2.03 12.03
N PRO A 26 -10.18 2.00 11.01
CA PRO A 26 -10.51 0.75 10.33
C PRO A 26 -9.34 0.16 9.53
N LEU A 27 -8.44 1.00 8.98
CA LEU A 27 -7.23 0.51 8.30
C LEU A 27 -6.25 -0.22 9.23
N GLU A 28 -6.25 0.13 10.52
CA GLU A 28 -5.36 -0.50 11.51
C GLU A 28 -6.05 -1.65 12.25
N SER A 29 -7.26 -1.41 12.77
CA SER A 29 -7.95 -2.34 13.67
C SER A 29 -8.95 -3.25 12.97
N GLY A 30 -9.31 -2.94 11.72
CA GLY A 30 -10.38 -3.63 11.00
C GLY A 30 -11.77 -3.41 11.59
N HIS A 31 -11.95 -2.42 12.45
CA HIS A 31 -13.22 -2.07 13.09
C HIS A 31 -13.36 -0.56 13.20
N ILE A 32 -14.58 -0.09 13.45
CA ILE A 32 -14.87 1.31 13.77
C ILE A 32 -15.74 1.35 15.02
N VAL A 33 -15.46 2.30 15.91
CA VAL A 33 -16.26 2.53 17.11
C VAL A 33 -17.11 3.77 16.93
N ILE A 34 -18.43 3.59 16.96
CA ILE A 34 -19.39 4.69 16.89
C ILE A 34 -19.90 4.96 18.31
N SER A 35 -19.55 6.14 18.83
CA SER A 35 -20.04 6.63 20.11
C SER A 35 -21.16 7.64 19.89
N ARG A 36 -22.35 7.37 20.42
CA ARG A 36 -23.47 8.32 20.52
C ARG A 36 -23.79 8.57 21.99
N ALA A 37 -24.61 9.59 22.27
CA ALA A 37 -24.82 10.17 23.60
C ALA A 37 -25.03 9.18 24.77
N ARG A 38 -25.54 7.96 24.53
CA ARG A 38 -25.73 6.94 25.56
C ARG A 38 -25.10 5.57 25.26
N ASP A 39 -24.55 5.36 24.06
CA ASP A 39 -24.11 4.04 23.62
C ASP A 39 -22.81 4.09 22.81
N ARG A 40 -21.99 3.05 23.00
CA ARG A 40 -20.77 2.82 22.22
C ARG A 40 -20.87 1.47 21.54
N VAL A 41 -20.96 1.47 20.21
CA VAL A 41 -21.10 0.25 19.40
C VAL A 41 -19.90 0.09 18.49
N ARG A 42 -19.36 -1.13 18.45
CA ARG A 42 -18.23 -1.51 17.59
C ARG A 42 -18.75 -2.25 16.37
N PHE A 43 -18.38 -1.78 15.18
CA PHE A 43 -18.73 -2.40 13.91
C PHE A 43 -17.49 -2.94 13.19
N PRO A 44 -17.55 -4.11 12.55
CA PRO A 44 -16.45 -4.60 11.73
C PRO A 44 -16.33 -3.79 10.43
N ALA A 45 -15.09 -3.50 10.06
CA ALA A 45 -14.73 -2.64 8.94
C ALA A 45 -13.41 -3.07 8.29
N ARG A 46 -13.18 -4.38 8.15
CA ARG A 46 -12.02 -4.91 7.40
C ARG A 46 -12.27 -4.75 5.91
N PHE A 47 -11.54 -3.92 5.20
CA PHE A 47 -11.63 -3.74 3.75
C PHE A 47 -10.23 -3.58 3.15
N GLN A 48 -10.08 -3.86 1.86
CA GLN A 48 -8.91 -3.43 1.10
C GLN A 48 -9.15 -2.01 0.59
N LEU A 49 -8.27 -1.08 0.95
CA LEU A 49 -8.32 0.28 0.40
C LEU A 49 -7.55 0.30 -0.92
N VAL A 50 -8.21 0.80 -1.97
CA VAL A 50 -7.57 1.18 -3.22
C VAL A 50 -7.89 2.65 -3.44
N ALA A 51 -6.88 3.49 -3.61
CA ALA A 51 -7.07 4.91 -3.78
C ALA A 51 -6.24 5.43 -4.95
N ALA A 52 -6.81 6.36 -5.70
CA ALA A 52 -6.15 7.05 -6.80
C ALA A 52 -6.07 8.55 -6.50
N MET A 53 -4.99 9.18 -6.97
CA MET A 53 -4.85 10.63 -6.90
C MET A 53 -3.99 11.14 -8.05
N ASN A 54 -4.31 12.34 -8.52
CA ASN A 54 -3.42 13.06 -9.44
C ASN A 54 -2.10 13.44 -8.74
N PRO A 55 -0.99 13.61 -9.47
CA PRO A 55 0.29 14.01 -8.87
C PRO A 55 0.30 15.49 -8.39
N CYS A 56 -0.62 16.31 -8.91
CA CYS A 56 -0.87 17.71 -8.55
C CYS A 56 -2.32 18.10 -8.92
N PRO A 57 -2.81 19.30 -8.53
CA PRO A 57 -4.18 19.72 -8.86
C PRO A 57 -4.54 19.72 -10.35
N CYS A 58 -3.58 20.02 -11.22
CA CYS A 58 -3.82 20.01 -12.67
C CYS A 58 -3.57 18.64 -13.34
N GLY A 59 -3.04 17.64 -12.62
CA GLY A 59 -2.78 16.30 -13.15
C GLY A 59 -1.52 16.11 -14.00
N TYR A 60 -0.84 17.19 -14.42
CA TYR A 60 0.27 17.13 -15.40
C TYR A 60 1.68 17.11 -14.78
N LEU A 61 1.82 17.09 -13.45
CA LEU A 61 3.15 17.13 -12.81
C LEU A 61 3.98 15.88 -13.18
N GLY A 62 5.20 16.10 -13.69
CA GLY A 62 6.09 15.03 -14.14
C GLY A 62 5.87 14.60 -15.59
N GLU A 63 4.91 15.21 -16.32
CA GLU A 63 4.75 14.90 -17.73
C GLU A 63 5.85 15.52 -18.61
N PRO A 64 6.41 14.76 -19.58
CA PRO A 64 7.40 15.28 -20.53
C PRO A 64 6.91 16.46 -21.38
N THR A 65 5.59 16.60 -21.54
CA THR A 65 4.96 17.66 -22.33
C THR A 65 5.08 19.05 -21.69
N GLY A 66 5.45 19.14 -20.41
CA GLY A 66 5.59 20.41 -19.70
C GLY A 66 4.28 21.16 -19.47
N ARG A 67 3.12 20.48 -19.58
CA ARG A 67 1.78 21.10 -19.43
C ARG A 67 1.46 21.55 -18.01
N CYS A 68 2.20 21.06 -17.02
CA CYS A 68 1.99 21.44 -15.62
C CYS A 68 2.29 22.93 -15.41
N ARG A 69 1.32 23.65 -14.84
CA ARG A 69 1.46 25.06 -14.45
C ARG A 69 1.41 25.26 -12.93
N CYS A 70 1.34 24.17 -12.16
CA CYS A 70 1.28 24.26 -10.71
C CYS A 70 2.61 24.72 -10.13
N SER A 71 2.58 25.69 -9.22
CA SER A 71 3.75 26.05 -8.42
C SER A 71 4.10 24.93 -7.43
N THR A 72 5.35 24.90 -6.96
CA THR A 72 5.79 23.98 -5.90
C THR A 72 4.89 24.06 -4.67
N GLU A 73 4.48 25.27 -4.29
CA GLU A 73 3.59 25.48 -3.14
C GLU A 73 2.18 24.89 -3.38
N GLN A 74 1.63 25.01 -4.59
CA GLN A 74 0.35 24.38 -4.95
C GLN A 74 0.43 22.86 -4.90
N VAL A 75 1.53 22.28 -5.40
CA VAL A 75 1.77 20.83 -5.35
C VAL A 75 1.86 20.35 -3.90
N GLN A 76 2.67 21.02 -3.08
CA GLN A 76 2.82 20.68 -1.67
C GLN A 76 1.49 20.81 -0.93
N ARG A 77 0.74 21.90 -1.12
CA ARG A 77 -0.57 22.10 -0.50
C ARG A 77 -1.56 20.99 -0.86
N TYR A 78 -1.55 20.55 -2.11
CA TYR A 78 -2.40 19.46 -2.58
C TYR A 78 -2.01 18.10 -1.96
N ARG A 79 -0.72 17.77 -1.92
CA ARG A 79 -0.22 16.55 -1.25
C ARG A 79 -0.48 16.57 0.25
N ASN A 80 -0.34 17.73 0.89
CA ASN A 80 -0.57 17.94 2.33
C ASN A 80 -2.04 17.85 2.76
N LYS A 81 -2.99 17.76 1.81
CA LYS A 81 -4.36 17.37 2.12
C LYS A 81 -4.40 15.97 2.74
N LEU A 82 -3.47 15.10 2.36
CA LEU A 82 -3.26 13.77 2.96
C LEU A 82 -2.26 13.86 4.11
N SER A 83 -2.59 13.26 5.25
CA SER A 83 -1.70 13.26 6.41
C SER A 83 -0.67 12.12 6.33
N GLY A 84 0.55 12.36 6.80
CA GLY A 84 1.57 11.31 6.95
C GLY A 84 1.06 10.07 7.70
N PRO A 85 0.38 10.22 8.85
CA PRO A 85 -0.21 9.08 9.56
C PRO A 85 -1.23 8.26 8.76
N LEU A 86 -1.95 8.86 7.80
CA LEU A 86 -2.81 8.11 6.89
C LEU A 86 -1.98 7.37 5.84
N LEU A 87 -1.01 8.04 5.21
CA LEU A 87 -0.16 7.45 4.18
C LEU A 87 0.69 6.28 4.71
N ASP A 88 1.13 6.35 5.97
CA ASP A 88 1.84 5.27 6.67
C ASP A 88 0.99 3.99 6.84
N ARG A 89 -0.34 4.09 6.71
CA ARG A 89 -1.27 2.95 6.78
C ARG A 89 -1.57 2.34 5.42
N ILE A 90 -1.03 2.91 4.34
CA ILE A 90 -1.16 2.37 2.99
C ILE A 90 0.07 1.49 2.72
N ASP A 91 -0.15 0.20 2.49
CA ASP A 91 0.93 -0.77 2.32
C ASP A 91 1.74 -0.52 1.03
N LEU A 92 1.11 -0.02 -0.04
CA LEU A 92 1.72 0.17 -1.37
C LEU A 92 1.40 1.55 -1.95
N HIS A 93 2.42 2.25 -2.43
CA HIS A 93 2.31 3.50 -3.18
C HIS A 93 2.92 3.27 -4.56
N LEU A 94 2.09 3.36 -5.60
CA LEU A 94 2.50 3.12 -6.98
C LEU A 94 2.32 4.39 -7.79
N THR A 95 3.38 4.79 -8.50
CA THR A 95 3.28 5.86 -9.50
C THR A 95 2.97 5.21 -10.84
N VAL A 96 1.77 5.44 -11.35
CA VAL A 96 1.36 4.95 -12.66
C VAL A 96 1.70 6.02 -13.69
N ALA A 97 2.58 5.70 -14.63
CA ALA A 97 2.85 6.56 -15.76
C ALA A 97 1.61 6.60 -16.67
N ARG A 98 1.34 7.76 -17.29
CA ARG A 98 0.32 7.82 -18.33
C ARG A 98 0.75 6.95 -19.51
N GLU A 99 -0.12 6.03 -19.90
CA GLU A 99 0.03 5.32 -21.16
C GLU A 99 -0.10 6.30 -22.32
N ALA A 100 0.71 6.11 -23.36
CA ALA A 100 0.51 6.83 -24.61
C ALA A 100 -0.84 6.39 -25.20
N THR A 101 -1.67 7.35 -25.62
CA THR A 101 -2.90 7.09 -26.36
C THR A 101 -2.57 6.49 -27.74
N ALA A 102 -2.24 5.20 -27.76
CA ALA A 102 -2.11 4.41 -28.97
C ALA A 102 -3.48 3.83 -29.30
N LEU A 103 -4.02 4.18 -30.47
CA LEU A 103 -5.28 3.61 -30.97
C LEU A 103 -5.16 2.13 -31.32
N ASN A 104 -3.94 1.67 -31.58
CA ASN A 104 -3.56 0.27 -31.79
C ASN A 104 -2.45 -0.07 -30.80
N PRO A 105 -2.76 -0.49 -29.57
CA PRO A 105 -1.75 -1.05 -28.70
C PRO A 105 -1.16 -2.29 -29.39
N ASP A 106 0.16 -2.40 -29.39
CA ASP A 106 0.82 -3.66 -29.74
C ASP A 106 0.26 -4.73 -28.79
N PRO A 107 -0.22 -5.90 -29.27
CA PRO A 107 -0.61 -7.00 -28.41
C PRO A 107 0.67 -7.57 -27.79
N THR A 108 1.29 -6.78 -26.92
CA THR A 108 2.26 -7.30 -25.97
C THR A 108 1.54 -8.40 -25.21
N THR A 109 2.21 -9.54 -25.10
CA THR A 109 1.86 -10.67 -24.25
C THR A 109 1.89 -10.21 -22.79
N SER A 110 0.98 -9.30 -22.44
CA SER A 110 0.66 -9.04 -21.05
C SER A 110 0.00 -10.31 -20.54
N GLU A 111 0.49 -10.79 -19.41
CA GLU A 111 -0.21 -11.80 -18.63
C GLU A 111 -1.66 -11.34 -18.48
N ASN A 112 -2.60 -12.13 -19.01
CA ASN A 112 -4.00 -11.77 -18.91
C ASN A 112 -4.43 -11.88 -17.44
N THR A 113 -5.52 -11.21 -17.07
CA THR A 113 -5.98 -11.20 -15.67
C THR A 113 -6.22 -12.61 -15.10
N ALA A 114 -6.51 -13.59 -15.96
CA ALA A 114 -6.68 -14.98 -15.54
C ALA A 114 -5.36 -15.63 -15.09
N SER A 115 -4.25 -15.42 -15.80
CA SER A 115 -2.94 -15.93 -15.38
C SER A 115 -2.46 -15.26 -14.10
N ALA A 116 -2.62 -13.94 -13.98
CA ALA A 116 -2.31 -13.22 -12.74
C ALA A 116 -3.15 -13.72 -11.55
N ALA A 117 -4.45 -13.98 -11.76
CA ALA A 117 -5.33 -14.51 -10.72
C ALA A 117 -4.88 -15.89 -10.22
N ALA A 118 -4.39 -16.76 -11.11
CA ALA A 118 -3.87 -18.07 -10.74
C ALA A 118 -2.64 -17.95 -9.82
N VAL A 119 -1.65 -17.12 -10.19
CA VAL A 119 -0.45 -16.87 -9.37
C VAL A 119 -0.82 -16.30 -8.00
N VAL A 120 -1.76 -15.34 -7.96
CA VAL A 120 -2.25 -14.76 -6.70
C VAL A 120 -2.96 -15.81 -5.84
N ALA A 121 -3.74 -16.71 -6.43
CA ALA A 121 -4.42 -17.78 -5.71
C ALA A 121 -3.43 -18.77 -5.07
N GLU A 122 -2.37 -19.15 -5.79
CA GLU A 122 -1.31 -20.01 -5.27
C GLU A 122 -0.58 -19.37 -4.08
N ALA A 123 -0.20 -18.09 -4.20
CA ALA A 123 0.42 -17.34 -3.11
C ALA A 123 -0.53 -17.24 -1.89
N ARG A 124 -1.83 -17.05 -2.11
CA ARG A 124 -2.84 -17.02 -1.04
C ARG A 124 -2.98 -18.36 -0.33
N ASP A 125 -2.95 -19.46 -1.07
CA ASP A 125 -3.04 -20.80 -0.49
C ASP A 125 -1.79 -21.12 0.35
N ARG A 126 -0.58 -20.73 -0.11
CA ARG A 126 0.63 -20.80 0.72
C ARG A 126 0.49 -20.06 2.04
N GLN A 127 -0.03 -18.84 2.01
CA GLN A 127 -0.29 -18.06 3.22
C GLN A 127 -1.29 -18.79 4.14
N GLN A 128 -2.38 -19.30 3.58
CA GLN A 128 -3.40 -20.01 4.34
C GLN A 128 -2.85 -21.27 5.02
N ARG A 129 -2.06 -22.07 4.31
CA ARG A 129 -1.42 -23.28 4.86
C ARG A 129 -0.36 -22.96 5.92
N ARG A 130 0.44 -21.91 5.70
CA ARG A 130 1.53 -21.52 6.62
C ARG A 130 1.02 -20.93 7.93
N GLN A 131 0.07 -19.99 7.86
CA GLN A 131 -0.30 -19.15 9.00
C GLN A 131 -1.81 -18.93 9.18
N GLY A 132 -2.64 -19.60 8.38
CA GLY A 132 -4.11 -19.53 8.49
C GLY A 132 -4.75 -18.22 8.04
N CYS A 133 -3.97 -17.27 7.53
CA CYS A 133 -4.47 -15.98 7.06
C CYS A 133 -3.52 -15.33 6.04
N ALA A 134 -4.01 -14.29 5.34
CA ALA A 134 -3.18 -13.54 4.40
C ALA A 134 -2.08 -12.71 5.10
N ASN A 135 -0.96 -12.47 4.42
CA ASN A 135 0.17 -11.70 4.98
C ASN A 135 -0.23 -10.30 5.49
N ALA A 136 -1.22 -9.66 4.84
CA ALA A 136 -1.76 -8.37 5.25
C ALA A 136 -2.31 -8.38 6.70
N PHE A 137 -2.80 -9.54 7.17
CA PHE A 137 -3.43 -9.70 8.48
C PHE A 137 -2.49 -10.18 9.59
N LEU A 138 -1.20 -10.39 9.29
CA LEU A 138 -0.21 -10.75 10.31
C LEU A 138 -0.13 -9.67 11.39
N ASP A 139 -0.15 -10.10 12.65
CA ASP A 139 0.16 -9.27 13.81
C ASP A 139 1.67 -9.30 14.10
N LEU A 140 2.10 -8.69 15.21
CA LEU A 140 3.52 -8.63 15.57
C LEU A 140 4.14 -10.02 15.80
N PRO A 141 3.51 -10.94 16.55
CA PRO A 141 3.96 -12.32 16.62
C PRO A 141 4.09 -12.99 15.25
N GLY A 142 3.05 -12.90 14.41
CA GLY A 142 3.07 -13.50 13.07
C GLY A 142 4.13 -12.91 12.15
N LEU A 143 4.43 -11.60 12.26
CA LEU A 143 5.55 -10.99 11.56
C LEU A 143 6.89 -11.55 11.99
N ARG A 144 7.11 -11.76 13.29
CA ARG A 144 8.36 -12.33 13.81
C ARG A 144 8.56 -13.77 13.37
N GLU A 145 7.47 -14.54 13.32
CA GLU A 145 7.52 -15.95 12.95
C GLU A 145 7.66 -16.16 11.43
N TYR A 146 6.83 -15.48 10.63
CA TYR A 146 6.74 -15.76 9.19
C TYR A 146 7.53 -14.78 8.32
N CYS A 147 8.01 -13.66 8.85
CA CYS A 147 8.83 -12.68 8.12
C CYS A 147 10.25 -12.56 8.67
N ALA A 148 10.77 -13.63 9.29
CA ALA A 148 12.15 -13.65 9.78
C ALA A 148 13.15 -13.40 8.64
N LEU A 149 14.13 -12.55 8.91
CA LEU A 149 15.20 -12.18 7.98
C LEU A 149 16.52 -12.80 8.41
N SER A 150 17.48 -12.90 7.48
CA SER A 150 18.88 -13.12 7.85
C SER A 150 19.40 -11.89 8.60
N SER A 151 20.41 -12.06 9.47
CA SER A 151 21.02 -10.94 10.20
C SER A 151 21.61 -9.86 9.26
N VAL A 152 22.14 -10.29 8.11
CA VAL A 152 22.64 -9.39 7.06
C VAL A 152 21.50 -8.61 6.41
N ASP A 153 20.33 -9.25 6.23
CA ASP A 153 19.18 -8.59 5.63
C ASP A 153 18.49 -7.62 6.58
N GLU A 154 18.39 -7.99 7.86
CA GLU A 154 17.88 -7.17 8.96
C GLU A 154 18.67 -5.87 9.11
N SER A 155 20.00 -5.94 9.27
CA SER A 155 20.85 -4.76 9.45
C SER A 155 20.79 -3.78 8.27
N TRP A 156 20.70 -4.31 7.05
CA TRP A 156 20.52 -3.47 5.86
C TRP A 156 19.13 -2.84 5.80
N LEU A 157 18.07 -3.57 6.19
CA LEU A 157 16.72 -3.03 6.22
C LEU A 157 16.61 -1.92 7.27
N GLU A 158 17.23 -2.09 8.44
CA GLU A 158 17.33 -1.05 9.47
C GLU A 158 18.02 0.20 8.90
N THR A 159 19.19 0.04 8.29
CA THR A 159 19.92 1.14 7.64
C THR A 159 19.10 1.84 6.56
N ALA A 160 18.37 1.08 5.74
CA ALA A 160 17.50 1.63 4.69
C ALA A 160 16.31 2.39 5.30
N CYS A 161 15.69 1.86 6.36
CA CYS A 161 14.60 2.51 7.06
C CYS A 161 15.04 3.84 7.70
N GLU A 162 16.22 3.87 8.33
CA GLU A 162 16.79 5.11 8.91
C GLU A 162 17.03 6.17 7.83
N ARG A 163 17.68 5.79 6.72
CA ARG A 163 17.98 6.70 5.61
C ARG A 163 16.73 7.28 4.96
N LEU A 164 15.67 6.49 4.89
CA LEU A 164 14.38 6.88 4.30
C LEU A 164 13.41 7.44 5.35
N THR A 165 13.84 7.59 6.61
CA THR A 165 13.02 8.09 7.72
C THR A 165 11.70 7.31 7.89
N LEU A 166 11.70 6.01 7.60
CA LEU A 166 10.53 5.16 7.70
C LEU A 166 10.19 4.87 9.16
N SER A 167 8.90 5.01 9.50
CA SER A 167 8.43 4.60 10.82
C SER A 167 8.53 3.08 11.00
N LEU A 168 8.60 2.61 12.25
CA LEU A 168 8.53 1.17 12.55
C LEU A 168 7.26 0.51 11.98
N ARG A 169 6.13 1.25 11.94
CA ARG A 169 4.90 0.77 11.31
C ARG A 169 5.11 0.55 9.81
N SER A 170 5.74 1.51 9.14
CA SER A 170 6.04 1.44 7.70
C SER A 170 6.98 0.27 7.40
N ALA A 171 7.96 0.00 8.27
CA ALA A 171 8.84 -1.17 8.20
C ALA A 171 8.07 -2.50 8.36
N HIS A 172 7.15 -2.61 9.33
CA HIS A 172 6.31 -3.81 9.47
C HIS A 172 5.42 -4.05 8.25
N ARG A 173 4.84 -2.99 7.68
CA ARG A 173 4.03 -3.07 6.46
C ARG A 173 4.88 -3.51 5.27
N LEU A 174 6.11 -3.01 5.16
CA LEU A 174 7.09 -3.43 4.16
C LEU A 174 7.39 -4.93 4.28
N LEU A 175 7.60 -5.46 5.48
CA LEU A 175 7.81 -6.91 5.67
C LEU A 175 6.62 -7.76 5.18
N LYS A 176 5.37 -7.30 5.37
CA LYS A 176 4.19 -8.00 4.83
C LYS A 176 4.19 -8.04 3.30
N VAL A 177 4.62 -6.95 2.67
CA VAL A 177 4.75 -6.86 1.21
C VAL A 177 5.87 -7.78 0.73
N ALA A 178 7.06 -7.70 1.34
CA ALA A 178 8.20 -8.55 0.99
C ALA A 178 7.88 -10.04 1.17
N ARG A 179 7.10 -10.42 2.20
CA ARG A 179 6.61 -11.79 2.35
C ARG A 179 5.67 -12.22 1.23
N THR A 180 4.83 -11.30 0.78
CA THR A 180 3.91 -11.55 -0.34
C THR A 180 4.68 -11.72 -1.65
N LEU A 181 5.74 -10.94 -1.89
CA LEU A 181 6.64 -11.13 -3.03
C LEU A 181 7.31 -12.51 -3.00
N ALA A 182 7.84 -12.92 -1.84
CA ALA A 182 8.40 -14.26 -1.67
C ALA A 182 7.38 -15.38 -1.96
N ASP A 183 6.13 -15.19 -1.51
CA ASP A 183 5.06 -16.14 -1.79
C ASP A 183 4.66 -16.20 -3.27
N LEU A 184 4.70 -15.06 -3.99
CA LEU A 184 4.47 -15.00 -5.43
C LEU A 184 5.58 -15.71 -6.21
N GLU A 185 6.82 -15.60 -5.76
CA GLU A 185 7.98 -16.32 -6.33
C GLU A 185 8.09 -17.78 -5.88
N GLN A 186 7.16 -18.27 -5.05
CA GLN A 186 7.19 -19.63 -4.47
C GLN A 186 8.43 -19.93 -3.62
N VAL A 187 9.02 -18.92 -3.00
CA VAL A 187 10.19 -19.03 -2.12
C VAL A 187 9.76 -18.99 -0.65
N ASP A 188 10.42 -19.79 0.20
CA ASP A 188 10.07 -19.88 1.63
C ASP A 188 10.63 -18.73 2.46
N ALA A 189 11.81 -18.22 2.11
CA ALA A 189 12.50 -17.14 2.82
C ALA A 189 12.38 -15.80 2.10
N ILE A 190 12.30 -14.71 2.87
CA ILE A 190 12.43 -13.36 2.32
C ILE A 190 13.91 -13.10 2.03
N ASN A 191 14.24 -12.65 0.82
CA ASN A 191 15.58 -12.31 0.41
C ASN A 191 15.73 -10.78 0.22
N ARG A 192 16.96 -10.33 -0.06
CA ARG A 192 17.28 -8.92 -0.34
C ARG A 192 16.45 -8.31 -1.47
N SER A 193 16.17 -9.05 -2.55
CA SER A 193 15.43 -8.51 -3.69
C SER A 193 13.97 -8.21 -3.32
N HIS A 194 13.30 -9.09 -2.57
CA HIS A 194 11.94 -8.82 -2.08
C HIS A 194 11.88 -7.57 -1.20
N LEU A 195 12.88 -7.37 -0.33
CA LEU A 195 12.95 -6.17 0.51
C LEU A 195 13.20 -4.91 -0.31
N ALA A 196 14.11 -4.97 -1.29
CA ALA A 196 14.44 -3.86 -2.17
C ALA A 196 13.25 -3.47 -3.07
N GLU A 197 12.47 -4.44 -3.55
CA GLU A 197 11.24 -4.18 -4.30
C GLU A 197 10.14 -3.61 -3.41
N ALA A 198 9.91 -4.19 -2.23
CA ALA A 198 8.92 -3.66 -1.28
C ALA A 198 9.23 -2.21 -0.84
N LEU A 199 10.51 -1.83 -0.78
CA LEU A 199 10.94 -0.45 -0.55
C LEU A 199 10.57 0.49 -1.69
N GLN A 200 10.58 0.05 -2.95
CA GLN A 200 10.20 0.87 -4.10
C GLN A 200 8.72 1.27 -4.07
N TYR A 201 7.89 0.47 -3.39
CA TYR A 201 6.47 0.77 -3.17
C TYR A 201 6.22 1.67 -1.96
N ARG A 202 7.27 2.14 -1.27
CA ARG A 202 7.14 3.16 -0.23
C ARG A 202 7.27 4.55 -0.85
N PRO A 203 6.48 5.52 -0.37
CA PRO A 203 6.59 6.88 -0.85
C PRO A 203 7.99 7.40 -0.50
N SER A 204 8.70 7.94 -1.50
CA SER A 204 9.94 8.66 -1.24
C SER A 204 9.58 9.98 -0.57
N THR A 205 10.08 10.21 0.64
CA THR A 205 10.04 11.53 1.29
C THR A 205 10.97 12.46 0.50
N ASN A 206 10.43 13.12 -0.52
CA ASN A 206 11.07 14.25 -1.21
C ASN A 206 10.09 15.44 -1.26
#